data_AF-A0A5Q4T056-F1
#
_entry.id   AF-A0A5Q4T056-F1
#
_cell.length_a   1.000
_cell.length_b   1.000
_cell.length_c   1.000
_cell.angle_alpha   90.00
_cell.angle_beta   90.00
_cell.angle_gamma   90.00
#
_symmetry.space_group_name_H-M   'P 1'
#
loop_
_entity.id
_entity.type
_entity.pdbx_description
1 polymer ?
#
loop_
_entity_poly.entity_id
_entity_poly.type
_entity_poly.pdbx_seq_one_letter_code
_entity_poly.pdbx_strand_id
1 'polypeptide(L)'
;MAPITQIRAHVQTADVGGAGSDSWIYLGVGGREFLLDLQGRSDTGRAADDIYYFGEGTNADNAEYNDPRAPQLDTDDLIHFPVYLRMETSGSEPPWCIEWVSVTVNPEGRDARRYTHPSLRPHSETGRIWLDDRSGKALYLRPSGGLHDD
;
A
#
# COMPACT_ATOMS: atom_id res chain seq x y z
N MET A 1 -22.88 0.16 2.53
CA MET A 1 -22.03 -0.72 3.34
C MET A 1 -21.92 -2.12 2.77
N ALA A 2 -20.74 -2.48 2.26
CA ALA A 2 -20.35 -3.84 1.92
C ALA A 2 -19.18 -4.27 2.81
N PRO A 3 -19.08 -5.56 3.21
CA PRO A 3 -17.90 -6.04 3.92
C PRO A 3 -16.66 -5.94 3.02
N ILE A 4 -15.51 -5.59 3.61
CA ILE A 4 -14.22 -5.70 2.93
C ILE A 4 -13.78 -7.16 3.02
N THR A 5 -13.73 -7.85 1.88
CA THR A 5 -13.28 -9.25 1.79
C THR A 5 -11.85 -9.36 1.29
N GLN A 6 -11.41 -8.39 0.48
CA GLN A 6 -10.05 -8.33 -0.03
C GLN A 6 -9.55 -6.89 -0.17
N ILE A 7 -8.28 -6.66 0.17
CA ILE A 7 -7.54 -5.45 -0.18
C ILE A 7 -6.36 -5.87 -1.06
N ARG A 8 -6.26 -5.28 -2.25
CA ARG A 8 -5.13 -5.46 -3.17
C ARG A 8 -4.29 -4.19 -3.18
N ALA A 9 -3.03 -4.27 -2.73
CA ALA A 9 -2.07 -3.17 -2.84
C ALA A 9 -1.02 -3.53 -3.89
N HIS A 10 -0.80 -2.65 -4.85
CA HIS A 10 0.24 -2.77 -5.87
C HIS A 10 1.20 -1.62 -5.68
N VAL A 11 2.46 -1.93 -5.39
CA VAL A 11 3.48 -0.97 -4.96
C VAL A 11 4.73 -1.15 -5.81
N GLN A 12 5.24 -0.04 -6.34
CA GLN A 12 6.48 0.01 -7.10
C GLN A 12 7.52 0.84 -6.35
N THR A 13 8.66 0.23 -6.07
CA THR A 13 9.84 0.89 -5.50
C THR A 13 10.70 1.43 -6.64
N ALA A 14 11.20 2.65 -6.50
CA ALA A 14 11.94 3.30 -7.57
C ALA A 14 13.22 2.54 -7.95
N ASP A 15 13.60 2.59 -9.22
CA ASP A 15 14.89 2.07 -9.69
C ASP A 15 16.03 3.10 -9.54
N VAL A 16 16.31 3.50 -8.30
CA VAL A 16 17.47 4.35 -7.97
C VAL A 16 18.26 3.85 -6.78
N GLY A 17 19.51 4.32 -6.67
CA GLY A 17 20.40 3.95 -5.57
C GLY A 17 19.78 4.26 -4.21
N GLY A 18 19.74 3.26 -3.33
CA GLY A 18 19.17 3.36 -1.98
C GLY A 18 17.64 3.43 -1.92
N ALA A 19 16.92 3.12 -3.00
CA ALA A 19 15.47 3.20 -3.03
C ALA A 19 14.74 2.14 -2.20
N GLY A 20 15.36 0.97 -2.03
CA GLY A 20 14.78 -0.11 -1.23
C GLY A 20 14.91 0.13 0.26
N SER A 21 14.17 -0.63 1.06
CA SER A 21 14.16 -0.49 2.51
C SER A 21 13.94 -1.84 3.20
N ASP A 22 14.56 -2.03 4.37
CA ASP A 22 14.21 -3.11 5.31
C ASP A 22 13.35 -2.59 6.49
N SER A 23 12.79 -1.38 6.38
CA SER A 23 11.86 -0.84 7.39
C SER A 23 10.48 -1.50 7.30
N TRP A 24 9.72 -1.48 8.39
CA TRP A 24 8.34 -1.93 8.36
C TRP A 24 7.46 -0.93 7.61
N ILE A 25 6.77 -1.39 6.58
CA ILE A 25 5.88 -0.56 5.77
C ILE A 25 4.45 -1.04 5.96
N TYR A 26 3.57 -0.13 6.31
CA TYR A 26 2.17 -0.41 6.61
C TYR A 26 1.26 0.25 5.60
N LEU A 27 0.20 -0.45 5.21
CA LEU A 27 -0.95 0.07 4.50
C LEU A 27 -2.07 0.38 5.51
N GLY A 28 -2.47 1.65 5.61
CA GLY A 28 -3.67 2.06 6.34
C GLY A 28 -4.92 1.99 5.47
N VAL A 29 -5.93 1.22 5.89
CA VAL A 29 -7.27 1.15 5.27
C VAL A 29 -8.31 0.89 6.37
N GLY A 30 -9.44 1.60 6.32
CA GLY A 30 -10.58 1.34 7.22
C GLY A 30 -10.23 1.49 8.71
N GLY A 31 -9.37 2.45 9.05
CA GLY A 31 -9.02 2.77 10.44
C GLY A 31 -7.97 1.85 11.08
N ARG A 32 -7.37 0.91 10.34
CA ARG A 32 -6.26 0.07 10.83
C ARG A 32 -5.16 -0.08 9.80
N GLU A 33 -4.04 -0.64 10.24
CA GLU A 33 -2.85 -0.89 9.42
C GLU A 33 -2.68 -2.39 9.10
N PHE A 34 -2.09 -2.65 7.94
CA PHE A 34 -1.73 -3.97 7.41
C PHE A 34 -0.25 -3.93 7.01
N LEU A 35 0.56 -4.87 7.50
CA LEU A 35 1.98 -4.89 7.16
C LEU A 35 2.16 -5.35 5.70
N LEU A 36 2.90 -4.58 4.92
CA LEU A 36 3.42 -5.00 3.62
C LEU A 36 4.63 -5.91 3.86
N ASP A 37 4.37 -7.21 3.83
CA ASP A 37 5.40 -8.24 3.96
C ASP A 37 4.92 -9.47 3.17
N LEU A 38 5.63 -9.88 2.12
CA LEU A 38 5.27 -11.05 1.31
C LEU A 38 5.76 -12.35 1.92
N GLN A 39 4.90 -13.37 1.94
CA GLN A 39 5.27 -14.70 2.43
C GLN A 39 6.46 -15.29 1.66
N GLY A 40 7.54 -15.57 2.38
CA GLY A 40 8.66 -16.38 1.89
C GLY A 40 9.55 -15.69 0.85
N ARG A 41 9.48 -14.37 0.69
CA ARG A 41 10.37 -13.61 -0.19
C ARG A 41 10.57 -12.18 0.29
N SER A 42 11.67 -11.56 -0.12
CA SER A 42 11.88 -10.12 0.05
C SER A 42 10.98 -9.33 -0.91
N ASP A 43 10.55 -8.19 -0.42
CA ASP A 43 9.77 -7.16 -1.11
C ASP A 43 10.42 -5.79 -0.89
N THR A 44 9.84 -4.75 -1.49
CA THR A 44 10.24 -3.33 -1.28
C THR A 44 11.70 -2.99 -1.58
N GLY A 45 12.45 -3.93 -2.16
CA GLY A 45 13.79 -3.71 -2.70
C GLY A 45 13.79 -2.73 -3.87
N ARG A 46 14.97 -2.24 -4.24
CA ARG A 46 15.13 -1.37 -5.41
C ARG A 46 14.50 -2.00 -6.66
N ALA A 47 13.75 -1.22 -7.43
CA ALA A 47 13.04 -1.65 -8.63
C ALA A 47 12.02 -2.78 -8.41
N ALA A 48 11.63 -3.05 -7.16
CA ALA A 48 10.60 -4.04 -6.86
C ALA A 48 9.23 -3.57 -7.34
N ASP A 49 8.44 -4.53 -7.82
CA ASP A 49 7.08 -4.37 -8.30
C ASP A 49 6.22 -5.46 -7.65
N ASP A 50 5.64 -5.13 -6.50
CA ASP A 50 5.04 -6.10 -5.59
C ASP A 50 3.52 -5.90 -5.48
N ILE A 51 2.79 -7.01 -5.41
CA ILE A 51 1.33 -7.03 -5.21
C ILE A 51 1.00 -7.82 -3.95
N TYR A 52 0.33 -7.15 -3.01
CA TYR A 52 -0.10 -7.69 -1.72
C TYR A 52 -1.61 -7.90 -1.74
N TYR A 53 -2.04 -9.05 -1.24
CA TYR A 53 -3.43 -9.40 -1.01
C TYR A 53 -3.66 -9.61 0.48
N PHE A 54 -4.62 -8.88 1.04
CA PHE A 54 -5.10 -9.06 2.41
C PHE A 54 -6.53 -9.60 2.39
N GLY A 55 -6.83 -10.56 3.26
CA GLY A 55 -8.13 -11.24 3.30
C GLY A 55 -8.19 -12.43 2.34
N GLU A 56 -9.18 -12.46 1.46
CA GLU A 56 -9.31 -13.53 0.46
C GLU A 56 -8.07 -13.64 -0.43
N GLY A 57 -7.55 -14.86 -0.61
CA GLY A 57 -6.37 -15.10 -1.47
C GLY A 57 -5.07 -14.48 -0.97
N THR A 58 -4.95 -14.23 0.34
CA THR A 58 -3.79 -13.52 0.91
C THR A 58 -2.46 -14.18 0.56
N ASN A 59 -1.47 -13.33 0.25
CA ASN A 59 -0.06 -13.68 0.07
C ASN A 59 0.85 -12.90 1.05
N ALA A 60 0.25 -12.16 1.99
CA ALA A 60 0.95 -11.39 2.98
C ALA A 60 1.33 -12.26 4.18
N ASP A 61 2.49 -12.01 4.78
CA ASP A 61 2.89 -12.69 6.00
C ASP A 61 1.94 -12.34 7.16
N ASN A 62 1.91 -13.19 8.18
CA ASN A 62 1.05 -13.04 9.35
C ASN A 62 -0.44 -12.84 8.97
N ALA A 63 -0.91 -13.65 8.00
CA ALA A 63 -2.24 -13.55 7.41
C ALA A 63 -3.38 -13.41 8.43
N GLU A 64 -3.31 -14.11 9.57
CA GLU A 64 -4.33 -14.02 10.62
C GLU A 64 -4.45 -12.62 11.25
N TYR A 65 -3.33 -11.91 11.38
CA TYR A 65 -3.28 -10.55 11.93
C TYR A 65 -3.51 -9.51 10.84
N ASN A 66 -3.23 -9.81 9.58
CA ASN A 66 -3.40 -8.93 8.43
C ASN A 66 -4.72 -9.19 7.66
N ASP A 67 -5.73 -9.79 8.30
CA ASP A 67 -7.03 -10.05 7.69
C ASP A 67 -8.03 -8.90 7.95
N PRO A 68 -8.56 -8.20 6.92
CA PRO A 68 -9.59 -7.16 7.08
C PRO A 68 -10.94 -7.72 7.55
N ARG A 69 -11.08 -9.04 7.66
CA ARG A 69 -12.26 -9.73 8.19
C ARG A 69 -12.16 -9.98 9.71
N ALA A 70 -11.03 -9.63 10.34
CA ALA A 70 -10.75 -9.87 11.76
C ALA A 70 -10.15 -8.63 12.49
N PRO A 71 -10.99 -7.75 13.08
CA PRO A 71 -12.45 -7.70 12.98
C PRO A 71 -12.90 -7.29 11.58
N GLN A 72 -14.15 -7.58 11.23
CA GLN A 72 -14.72 -7.24 9.93
C GLN A 72 -14.77 -5.73 9.71
N LEU A 73 -14.00 -5.24 8.74
CA LEU A 73 -14.09 -3.88 8.22
C LEU A 73 -15.17 -3.77 7.15
N ASP A 74 -15.67 -2.56 6.92
CA ASP A 74 -16.65 -2.29 5.89
C ASP A 74 -16.30 -1.08 5.01
N THR A 75 -16.96 -0.97 3.87
CA THR A 75 -16.67 0.11 2.90
C THR A 75 -17.08 1.50 3.37
N ASP A 76 -17.93 1.63 4.39
CA ASP A 76 -18.34 2.94 4.91
C ASP A 76 -17.18 3.58 5.71
N ASP A 77 -16.29 2.78 6.31
CA ASP A 77 -15.06 3.27 6.94
C ASP A 77 -14.13 4.00 5.97
N LEU A 78 -14.21 3.71 4.67
CA LEU A 78 -13.31 4.26 3.66
C LEU A 78 -13.51 5.76 3.39
N ILE A 79 -14.63 6.35 3.82
CA ILE A 79 -14.85 7.80 3.78
C ILE A 79 -14.48 8.48 5.11
N HIS A 80 -14.34 7.70 6.19
CA HIS A 80 -14.06 8.20 7.53
C HIS A 80 -12.57 8.17 7.86
N PHE A 81 -11.83 7.20 7.31
CA PHE A 81 -10.41 7.03 7.55
C PHE A 81 -9.61 7.21 6.26
N PRO A 82 -8.43 7.83 6.34
CA PRO A 82 -7.55 7.95 5.19
C PRO A 82 -7.04 6.59 4.74
N VAL A 83 -6.78 6.46 3.43
CA VAL A 83 -5.95 5.38 2.88
C VAL A 83 -4.53 5.92 2.73
N TYR A 84 -3.53 5.22 3.24
CA TYR A 84 -2.14 5.69 3.23
C TYR A 84 -1.13 4.56 3.32
N LEU A 85 0.10 4.82 2.90
CA LEU A 85 1.27 4.03 3.29
C LEU A 85 1.97 4.73 4.45
N ARG A 86 2.50 3.98 5.42
CA ARG A 86 3.32 4.50 6.52
C ARG A 86 4.55 3.63 6.73
N MET A 87 5.71 4.25 6.78
CA MET A 87 6.96 3.62 7.18
C MET A 87 7.12 3.73 8.70
N GLU A 88 7.50 2.64 9.36
CA GLU A 88 8.07 2.65 10.71
C GLU A 88 9.55 2.30 10.59
N THR A 89 10.41 3.21 11.04
CA THR A 89 11.85 2.98 10.93
C THR A 89 12.27 1.97 11.98
N SER A 90 12.78 0.83 11.52
CA SER A 90 13.42 -0.17 12.35
C SER A 90 14.75 -0.58 11.72
N GLY A 91 15.81 -0.67 12.52
CA GLY A 91 17.12 -1.10 12.02
C GLY A 91 17.98 0.04 11.44
N SER A 92 18.89 -0.31 10.54
CA SER A 92 19.92 0.57 9.97
C SER A 92 19.64 1.08 8.55
N GLU A 93 18.49 0.73 7.98
CA GLU A 93 18.10 0.99 6.58
C GLU A 93 17.22 2.26 6.51
N PRO A 94 17.72 3.41 6.02
CA PRO A 94 17.18 4.71 6.43
C PRO A 94 15.92 5.19 5.64
N PRO A 95 15.88 5.19 4.29
CA PRO A 95 14.71 5.69 3.56
C PRO A 95 14.10 4.68 2.57
N TRP A 96 12.88 4.95 2.12
CA TRP A 96 12.21 4.20 1.05
C TRP A 96 11.76 5.13 -0.08
N CYS A 97 12.10 4.83 -1.33
CA CYS A 97 11.68 5.62 -2.50
C CYS A 97 10.54 4.95 -3.26
N ILE A 98 9.35 5.51 -3.11
CA ILE A 98 8.13 5.02 -3.74
C ILE A 98 7.98 5.67 -5.11
N GLU A 99 7.88 4.85 -6.15
CA GLU A 99 7.62 5.30 -7.52
C GLU A 99 6.13 5.36 -7.81
N TRP A 100 5.38 4.34 -7.40
CA TRP A 100 3.94 4.29 -7.62
C TRP A 100 3.23 3.37 -6.62
N VAL A 101 1.95 3.65 -6.40
CA VAL A 101 1.07 2.80 -5.58
C VAL A 101 -0.38 2.89 -6.05
N SER A 102 -1.06 1.75 -6.08
CA SER A 102 -2.51 1.63 -6.19
C SER A 102 -3.04 0.66 -5.15
N VAL A 103 -4.08 1.08 -4.42
CA VAL A 103 -4.79 0.23 -3.46
C VAL A 103 -6.22 0.07 -3.95
N THR A 104 -6.67 -1.17 -4.12
CA THR A 104 -8.05 -1.48 -4.49
C THR A 104 -8.69 -2.33 -3.40
N VAL A 105 -9.77 -1.82 -2.82
CA VAL A 105 -10.65 -2.56 -1.90
C VAL A 105 -11.70 -3.29 -2.73
N ASN A 106 -11.91 -4.58 -2.44
CA ASN A 106 -12.86 -5.46 -3.13
C ASN A 106 -12.73 -5.42 -4.66
N PRO A 107 -11.55 -5.77 -5.24
CA PRO A 107 -11.24 -5.50 -6.65
C PRO A 107 -12.17 -6.18 -7.66
N GLU A 108 -12.73 -7.34 -7.35
CA GLU A 108 -13.65 -8.08 -8.23
C GLU A 108 -15.14 -7.72 -8.01
N GLY A 109 -15.42 -6.84 -7.03
CA GLY A 109 -16.78 -6.48 -6.62
C GLY A 109 -17.32 -5.23 -7.32
N ARG A 110 -18.65 -5.09 -7.35
CA ARG A 110 -19.32 -3.85 -7.83
C ARG A 110 -18.99 -2.62 -6.96
N ASP A 111 -18.61 -2.86 -5.72
CA ASP A 111 -18.24 -1.83 -4.75
C ASP A 111 -16.72 -1.57 -4.72
N ALA A 112 -15.98 -1.94 -5.77
CA ALA A 112 -14.55 -1.74 -5.85
C ALA A 112 -14.18 -0.25 -5.65
N ARG A 113 -13.26 0.02 -4.73
CA ARG A 113 -12.72 1.37 -4.47
C ARG A 113 -11.22 1.39 -4.70
N ARG A 114 -10.76 2.18 -5.67
CA ARG A 114 -9.34 2.33 -6.01
C ARG A 114 -8.80 3.66 -5.47
N TYR A 115 -7.59 3.63 -4.96
CA TYR A 115 -6.87 4.76 -4.38
C TYR A 115 -5.46 4.84 -4.97
N THR A 116 -5.02 6.05 -5.33
CA THR A 116 -3.67 6.33 -5.86
C THR A 116 -3.16 7.68 -5.36
N HIS A 117 -1.88 7.97 -5.55
CA HIS A 117 -1.34 9.32 -5.30
C HIS A 117 -1.21 10.09 -6.63
N PRO A 118 -1.85 11.27 -6.78
CA PRO A 118 -1.93 11.98 -8.06
C PRO A 118 -0.60 12.58 -8.52
N SER A 119 0.43 12.63 -7.69
CA SER A 119 1.78 13.07 -8.09
C SER A 119 2.73 11.92 -8.38
N LEU A 120 2.38 10.67 -8.02
CA LEU A 120 3.22 9.52 -8.30
C LEU A 120 3.00 9.03 -9.73
N ARG A 121 4.08 8.79 -10.46
CA ARG A 121 4.05 8.37 -11.87
C ARG A 121 5.16 7.33 -12.10
N PRO A 122 4.83 6.16 -12.65
CA PRO A 122 5.84 5.21 -13.08
C PRO A 122 6.84 5.90 -14.02
N HIS A 123 8.10 5.53 -13.88
CA HIS A 123 9.24 5.98 -14.68
C HIS A 123 9.47 7.49 -14.67
N SER A 124 9.05 8.17 -13.60
CA SER A 124 9.22 9.62 -13.44
C SER A 124 10.22 9.97 -12.33
N GLU A 125 11.26 10.73 -12.66
CA GLU A 125 12.22 11.21 -11.66
C GLU A 125 11.61 12.20 -10.65
N THR A 126 10.61 12.96 -11.08
CA THR A 126 9.88 13.95 -10.25
C THR A 126 8.56 13.39 -9.69
N GLY A 127 8.12 12.24 -10.19
CA GLY A 127 6.89 11.55 -9.78
C GLY A 127 7.13 10.44 -8.77
N ARG A 128 8.09 10.61 -7.85
CA ARG A 128 8.43 9.66 -6.79
C ARG A 128 8.59 10.37 -5.45
N ILE A 129 8.44 9.63 -4.35
CA ILE A 129 8.49 10.18 -2.99
C ILE A 129 9.44 9.36 -2.12
N TRP A 130 10.31 10.06 -1.38
CA TRP A 130 11.15 9.47 -0.35
C TRP A 130 10.48 9.57 1.01
N LEU A 131 10.27 8.42 1.66
CA LEU A 131 9.87 8.35 3.07
C LEU A 131 11.11 8.08 3.92
N ASP A 132 11.26 8.85 5.00
CA ASP A 132 12.36 8.76 5.98
C ASP A 132 11.95 9.47 7.28
N ASP A 133 12.70 9.24 8.36
CA ASP A 133 12.67 10.03 9.59
C ASP A 133 12.78 11.56 9.33
N ARG A 134 13.43 11.96 8.22
CA ARG A 134 13.70 13.37 7.90
C ARG A 134 12.78 14.00 6.86
N SER A 135 12.09 13.21 6.05
CA SER A 135 11.21 13.70 4.96
C SER A 135 9.73 13.35 5.17
N GLY A 136 9.40 12.76 6.32
CA GLY A 136 8.07 12.27 6.62
C GLY A 136 7.93 10.79 6.31
N LYS A 137 7.06 10.13 7.07
CA LYS A 137 6.91 8.67 7.05
C LYS A 137 5.61 8.19 6.43
N ALA A 138 4.75 9.08 5.93
CA ALA A 138 3.43 8.71 5.44
C ALA A 138 3.13 9.29 4.07
N LEU A 139 2.48 8.49 3.23
CA LEU A 139 1.98 8.84 1.90
C LEU A 139 0.48 8.60 1.82
N TYR A 140 -0.32 9.66 1.77
CA TYR A 140 -1.78 9.58 1.74
C TYR A 140 -2.31 9.41 0.32
N LEU A 141 -3.20 8.45 0.10
CA LEU A 141 -3.80 8.18 -1.20
C LEU A 141 -5.17 8.84 -1.33
N ARG A 142 -5.54 9.18 -2.56
CA ARG A 142 -6.86 9.75 -2.89
C ARG A 142 -7.67 8.73 -3.66
N PRO A 143 -9.01 8.74 -3.53
CA PRO A 143 -9.86 7.98 -4.43
C PRO A 143 -9.51 8.34 -5.88
N SER A 144 -9.15 7.34 -6.67
CA SER A 144 -9.07 7.51 -8.12
C SER A 144 -10.48 7.35 -8.66
N GLY A 145 -11.09 8.42 -9.15
CA GLY A 145 -12.32 8.31 -9.93
C GLY A 145 -12.07 7.34 -11.08
N GLY A 146 -12.98 6.39 -11.30
CA GLY A 146 -12.89 5.43 -12.41
C GLY A 146 -12.84 6.18 -13.73
N LEU A 147 -11.64 6.46 -14.20
CA LEU A 147 -11.35 6.71 -15.60
C LEU A 147 -10.68 5.44 -16.07
N HIS A 148 -11.30 4.85 -17.10
CA HIS A 148 -10.69 3.85 -17.95
C HIS A 148 -9.23 4.24 -18.21
N ASP A 149 -8.30 3.38 -17.82
CA ASP A 149 -6.97 3.39 -18.40
C ASP A 149 -7.11 2.67 -19.74
N ASP A 150 -7.00 3.44 -20.83
CA ASP A 150 -6.74 2.96 -22.20
C ASP A 150 -5.37 2.27 -22.28
#